data_AF-A0A7Y2L101-F1
#
_entry.id   AF-A0A7Y2L101-F1
#
_cell.length_a   1.000
_cell.length_b   1.000
_cell.length_c   1.000
_cell.angle_alpha   90.00
_cell.angle_beta   90.00
_cell.angle_gamma   90.00
#
_symmetry.space_group_name_H-M   'P 1'
#
loop_
_entity.id
_entity.type
_entity.pdbx_description
1 polymer ?
#
loop_
_entity_poly.entity_id
_entity_poly.type
_entity_poly.pdbx_seq_one_letter_code
_entity_poly.pdbx_strand_id
1 'polypeptide(L)' 'MSAVRIGPYTLHNGLILAPMAGVTDQPFRQLCRRMGAGLVVSEMVTSDMSLWN' A
#
# COMPACT_ATOMS: atom_id res chain seq x y z
N MET A 1 -1.19 8.02 -19.20
CA MET A 1 -0.21 7.44 -18.25
C MET A 1 -0.25 5.93 -18.43
N SER A 2 0.89 5.29 -18.67
CA SER A 2 0.94 3.84 -18.95
C SER A 2 0.60 3.05 -17.68
N ALA A 3 -0.21 2.00 -17.81
CA ALA A 3 -0.59 1.15 -16.68
C ALA A 3 0.62 0.36 -16.17
N VAL A 4 0.85 0.37 -14.86
CA VAL A 4 1.93 -0.42 -14.22
C VAL A 4 1.45 -1.85 -14.00
N ARG A 5 2.27 -2.85 -14.33
CA ARG A 5 1.97 -4.27 -14.11
C ARG A 5 2.93 -4.86 -13.07
N ILE A 6 2.37 -5.45 -12.01
CA ILE A 6 3.09 -6.15 -10.95
C ILE A 6 2.61 -7.60 -10.95
N GLY A 7 3.42 -8.50 -11.51
CA GLY A 7 3.01 -9.90 -11.72
C GLY A 7 1.70 -9.97 -12.53
N PRO A 8 0.65 -10.66 -12.05
CA PRO A 8 -0.64 -10.73 -12.74
C PRO A 8 -1.51 -9.48 -12.56
N TYR A 9 -1.12 -8.54 -11.69
CA TYR A 9 -1.95 -7.38 -11.34
C TYR A 9 -1.60 -6.18 -12.20
N THR A 10 -2.61 -5.59 -12.84
CA THR A 10 -2.46 -4.34 -13.59
C THR A 10 -3.07 -3.20 -12.77
N LEU A 11 -2.27 -2.18 -12.48
CA LEU A 11 -2.69 -0.99 -11.74
C LEU A 11 -3.30 0.04 -12.68
N HIS A 12 -4.27 0.79 -12.17
CA HIS A 12 -4.96 1.83 -12.93
C HIS A 12 -4.08 3.04 -13.25
N ASN A 13 -3.02 3.27 -12.46
CA ASN A 13 -1.98 4.26 -12.71
C ASN A 13 -0.65 3.87 -12.03
N GLY A 14 0.39 4.69 -12.23
CA GLY A 14 1.72 4.49 -11.65
C GLY A 14 1.97 5.17 -10.30
N LEU A 15 0.92 5.58 -9.57
CA LEU A 15 1.04 6.20 -8.26
C LEU A 15 0.91 5.14 -7.17
N ILE A 16 1.94 4.96 -6.37
CA ILE A 16 1.99 3.94 -5.31
C ILE A 16 2.26 4.63 -3.98
N LEU A 17 1.45 4.34 -2.97
CA LEU A 17 1.70 4.81 -1.60
C LEU A 17 2.82 3.97 -0.96
N ALA A 18 3.88 4.64 -0.49
CA ALA A 18 4.98 3.99 0.22
C ALA A 18 4.56 3.48 1.61
N PRO A 19 5.08 2.32 2.06
CA PRO A 19 4.86 1.82 3.42
C PRO A 19 5.59 2.70 4.43
N MET A 20 4.89 3.18 5.45
CA MET A 20 5.45 4.06 6.49
C MET A 20 4.86 3.65 7.84
N ALA A 21 5.67 3.02 8.71
CA ALA A 21 5.24 2.57 10.03
C ALA A 21 4.65 3.73 10.85
N GLY A 22 3.49 3.50 11.46
CA GLY A 22 2.76 4.53 12.21
C GLY A 22 2.06 5.61 11.37
N VAL A 23 2.20 5.59 10.04
CA VAL A 23 1.53 6.55 9.13
C VAL A 23 0.56 5.84 8.19
N THR A 24 0.96 4.73 7.57
CA THR A 24 0.11 4.00 6.63
C THR A 24 -0.88 3.09 7.32
N ASP A 25 -1.72 3.64 8.19
CA ASP A 25 -2.83 2.96 8.84
C ASP A 25 -4.02 2.77 7.88
N GLN A 26 -5.06 2.05 8.31
CA GLN A 26 -6.21 1.76 7.45
C GLN A 26 -6.95 3.03 6.96
N PRO A 27 -7.35 3.97 7.84
CA PRO A 27 -7.91 5.25 7.44
C PRO A 27 -7.10 6.00 6.38
N PHE A 28 -5.79 6.16 6.58
CA PHE A 28 -4.92 6.86 5.64
C PHE A 28 -4.87 6.16 4.28
N ARG A 29 -4.73 4.83 4.25
CA ARG A 29 -4.74 4.06 3.00
C ARG A 29 -6.06 4.19 2.24
N GLN A 30 -7.20 4.18 2.95
CA GLN A 30 -8.49 4.38 2.32
C GLN A 30 -8.63 5.79 1.72
N LEU A 31 -8.11 6.81 2.40
CA LEU A 31 -8.06 8.18 1.88
C LEU A 31 -7.20 8.25 0.61
N CYS A 32 -5.96 7.74 0.64
CA CYS A 32 -5.07 7.72 -0.52
C CYS A 32 -5.69 6.95 -1.71
N ARG A 33 -6.40 5.84 -1.44
CA ARG A 33 -7.12 5.09 -2.48
C ARG A 33 -8.22 5.92 -3.11
N ARG A 34 -9.02 6.64 -2.31
CA ARG A 34 -10.06 7.58 -2.78
C ARG A 34 -9.47 8.76 -3.57
N MET A 35 -8.26 9.20 -3.24
CA MET A 35 -7.54 10.27 -3.93
C MET A 35 -6.83 9.81 -5.21
N GLY A 36 -6.96 8.53 -5.61
CA GLY A 36 -6.44 8.04 -6.88
C GLY A 36 -5.11 7.31 -6.80
N ALA A 37 -4.69 6.79 -5.65
CA ALA A 37 -3.52 5.90 -5.60
C ALA A 37 -3.78 4.57 -6.35
N GLY A 38 -2.88 4.25 -7.29
CA GLY A 38 -2.77 3.02 -8.08
C GLY A 38 -2.68 1.77 -7.22
N LEU A 39 -1.89 1.85 -6.16
CA LEU A 39 -1.70 0.82 -5.14
C LEU A 39 -1.45 1.49 -3.78
N VAL A 40 -1.99 0.89 -2.72
CA VAL A 40 -1.74 1.33 -1.34
C VAL A 40 -1.16 0.17 -0.53
N VAL A 41 -0.14 0.45 0.26
CA VAL A 41 0.61 -0.55 1.05
C VAL A 41 0.39 -0.29 2.54
N SER A 42 0.26 -1.35 3.35
CA SER A 42 0.20 -1.24 4.81
C SER A 42 1.55 -0.87 5.41
N GLU A 43 1.57 -0.63 6.72
CA GLU A 43 2.83 -0.67 7.46
C GLU A 43 3.55 -2.02 7.30
N MET A 44 4.87 -1.99 7.51
CA MET A 44 5.66 -3.21 7.59
C MET A 44 5.36 -3.92 8.90
N VAL A 45 5.00 -5.19 8.81
CA VAL A 45 4.83 -6.07 9.96
C VAL A 45 6.11 -6.85 10.24
N THR A 46 6.37 -7.13 11.51
CA THR A 46 7.52 -7.95 11.91
C THR A 46 7.38 -9.39 11.42
N SER A 47 8.48 -9.97 10.95
CA SER A 47 8.54 -11.39 10.57
C SER A 47 8.69 -12.32 11.78
N ASP A 48 9.06 -11.78 12.95
CA ASP A 48 9.20 -12.56 14.18
C ASP A 48 7.82 -12.76 14.82
N MET A 49 7.30 -13.99 14.70
CA MET A 49 6.00 -14.40 15.27
C MET A 49 5.91 -14.24 16.78
N SER A 50 7.04 -14.23 17.52
CA SER A 50 7.02 -14.05 18.97
C SER A 50 6.54 -12.65 19.38
N LEU A 51 6.62 -11.67 18.47
CA LEU A 51 6.24 -10.28 18.66
C LEU A 51 4.78 -9.98 18.23
N TRP A 52 3.98 -11.00 17.91
CA TRP A 52 2.59 -10.85 17.42
C TRP A 52 1.54 -10.94 18.53
N ASN A 53 1.96 -11.15 19.78
CA ASN A 53 1.09 -11.27 20.95
C ASN A 53 0.82 -9.91 21.61
#